data_AF-A0A6B2LC59-F1
#
_entry.id   AF-A0A6B2LC59-F1
#
_cell.length_a   1.000
_cell.length_b   1.000
_cell.length_c   1.000
_cell.angle_alpha   90.00
_cell.angle_beta   90.00
_cell.angle_gamma   90.00
#
_symmetry.space_group_name_H-M   'P 1'
#
loop_
_entity.id
_entity.type
_entity.pdbx_description
1 polymer ?
#
loop_
_entity_poly.entity_id
_entity_poly.type
_entity_poly.pdbx_seq_one_letter_code
_entity_poly.pdbx_strand_id
1 'polypeptide(L)'
;MYIFGGRKSPDHPKLNDLYVINLEKMKIKKIPADSSFPSPRSDHCGAVIGHLFYIFGGSDIEINPLNDLHCYDTITKKWTQITPIPISVQTKCYFMAEKVWDTIVTTGAPAARSALRMAAVRNTLYTFGGGIRSKCVTCSAKCNEIHAFDTEKLTWRRVDYKGPQIQISSFACFIPFGDFIFIGLGSKVTGDRISSNSYVFDTITEEVIEITNLEGSPQARDGVGGVQIADKIYIFGSQIVREISTLNIKLFQQARNILQPSLT
;
A
#
# COMPACT_ATOMS: atom_id res chain seq x y z
N MET A 1 -12.60 4.16 13.57
CA MET A 1 -12.00 4.32 12.23
C MET A 1 -11.29 5.66 12.16
N TYR A 2 -10.09 5.71 11.56
CA TYR A 2 -9.30 6.93 11.38
C TYR A 2 -9.22 7.27 9.90
N ILE A 3 -9.30 8.55 9.56
CA ILE A 3 -9.16 9.06 8.19
C ILE A 3 -8.21 10.25 8.23
N PHE A 4 -7.18 10.24 7.38
CA PHE A 4 -6.22 11.32 7.29
C PHE A 4 -6.10 11.87 5.86
N GLY A 5 -6.02 13.19 5.75
CA GLY A 5 -5.67 13.91 4.54
C GLY A 5 -6.62 13.69 3.36
N GLY A 6 -6.06 13.55 2.16
CA GLY A 6 -6.81 13.43 0.90
C GLY A 6 -7.09 14.80 0.26
N ARG A 7 -8.02 14.80 -0.71
CA ARG A 7 -8.47 16.02 -1.40
C ARG A 7 -9.96 15.89 -1.75
N LYS A 8 -10.68 17.00 -1.76
CA LYS A 8 -12.12 17.03 -2.06
C LYS A 8 -12.40 16.85 -3.56
N SER A 9 -11.63 17.51 -4.41
CA SER A 9 -11.67 17.38 -5.87
C SER A 9 -10.27 17.64 -6.43
N PRO A 10 -10.02 17.40 -7.74
CA PRO A 10 -8.72 17.69 -8.35
C PRO A 10 -8.23 19.13 -8.15
N ASP A 11 -9.15 20.10 -8.12
CA ASP A 11 -8.87 21.53 -8.00
C ASP A 11 -8.81 22.03 -6.55
N HIS A 12 -9.13 21.18 -5.57
CA HIS A 12 -9.05 21.55 -4.16
C HIS A 12 -7.65 21.29 -3.58
N PRO A 13 -7.20 22.11 -2.63
CA PRO A 13 -5.97 21.85 -1.90
C PRO A 13 -6.05 20.50 -1.18
N LYS A 14 -4.89 19.85 -1.07
CA LYS A 14 -4.74 18.65 -0.25
C LYS A 14 -4.90 19.01 1.22
N LEU A 15 -5.37 18.04 2.00
CA LEU A 15 -5.68 18.20 3.41
C LEU A 15 -4.67 17.41 4.27
N ASN A 16 -4.52 17.82 5.52
CA ASN A 16 -3.88 17.05 6.60
C ASN A 16 -4.84 16.83 7.78
N ASP A 17 -6.15 16.94 7.54
CA ASP A 17 -7.14 16.73 8.58
C ASP A 17 -7.11 15.27 9.07
N LEU A 18 -7.18 15.07 10.38
CA LEU A 18 -7.42 13.77 10.99
C LEU A 18 -8.86 13.69 11.52
N TYR A 19 -9.64 12.75 11.02
CA TYR A 19 -10.97 12.44 11.52
C TYR A 19 -11.00 11.08 12.22
N VAL A 20 -11.74 11.02 13.32
CA VAL A 20 -12.06 9.79 14.04
C VAL A 20 -13.55 9.55 13.96
N ILE A 21 -13.92 8.36 13.48
CA ILE A 21 -15.31 7.93 13.38
C ILE A 21 -15.52 6.82 14.40
N ASN A 22 -16.41 7.09 15.35
CA ASN A 22 -16.96 6.08 16.25
C ASN A 22 -18.07 5.35 15.50
N LEU A 23 -17.84 4.08 15.17
CA LEU A 23 -18.75 3.28 14.35
C LEU A 23 -20.00 2.82 15.12
N GLU A 24 -19.93 2.69 16.45
CA GLU A 24 -21.09 2.31 17.28
C GLU A 24 -22.11 3.45 17.35
N LYS A 25 -21.62 4.68 17.54
CA LYS A 25 -22.43 5.89 17.71
C LYS A 25 -22.67 6.61 16.38
N MET A 26 -22.02 6.18 15.30
CA MET A 26 -21.98 6.86 14.01
C MET A 26 -21.64 8.35 14.15
N LYS A 27 -20.68 8.68 15.02
CA LYS A 27 -20.23 10.06 15.28
C LYS A 27 -18.84 10.28 14.72
N ILE A 28 -18.68 11.40 14.03
CA ILE A 28 -17.41 11.86 13.46
C ILE A 28 -16.85 12.98 14.35
N LYS A 29 -15.55 12.95 14.62
CA LYS A 29 -14.81 13.99 15.33
C LYS A 29 -13.55 14.36 14.55
N LYS A 30 -13.38 15.65 14.26
CA LYS A 30 -12.11 16.19 13.76
C LYS A 30 -11.13 16.34 14.93
N ILE A 31 -9.91 15.85 14.77
CA ILE A 31 -8.82 16.07 15.72
C ILE A 31 -8.14 17.39 15.34
N PRO A 32 -7.98 18.34 16.29
CA PRO A 32 -7.24 19.57 16.04
C PRO A 32 -5.82 19.27 15.60
N ALA A 33 -5.37 19.93 14.53
CA ALA A 33 -4.00 19.81 14.06
C ALA A 33 -3.03 20.59 14.97
N ASP A 34 -1.84 20.06 15.13
CA ASP A 34 -0.70 20.73 15.76
C ASP A 34 0.55 20.60 14.86
N SER A 35 1.71 21.05 15.35
CA SER A 35 2.95 21.03 14.59
C SER A 35 3.50 19.62 14.32
N SER A 36 2.98 18.58 14.97
CA SER A 36 3.41 17.19 14.74
C SER A 36 2.71 16.56 13.53
N PHE A 37 1.63 17.17 13.03
CA PHE A 37 0.85 16.60 11.94
C PHE A 37 1.69 16.48 10.67
N PRO A 38 1.55 15.37 9.93
CA PRO A 38 2.13 15.25 8.61
C PRO A 38 1.61 16.35 7.69
N SER A 39 2.43 16.74 6.70
CA SER A 39 2.05 17.74 5.70
C SER A 39 0.79 17.33 4.93
N PRO A 40 0.00 18.30 4.40
CA PRO A 40 -1.16 18.00 3.58
C PRO A 40 -0.81 17.14 2.37
N ARG A 41 -1.53 16.02 2.20
CA ARG A 41 -1.17 14.99 1.22
C ARG A 41 -2.36 14.19 0.72
N SER A 42 -2.26 13.69 -0.50
CA SER A 42 -3.21 12.74 -1.11
C SER A 42 -2.47 11.52 -1.67
N ASP A 43 -3.22 10.47 -1.98
CA ASP A 43 -2.71 9.25 -2.63
C ASP A 43 -1.60 8.54 -1.84
N HIS A 44 -1.56 8.79 -0.53
CA HIS A 44 -0.76 8.05 0.45
C HIS A 44 -1.47 6.76 0.82
N CYS A 45 -0.74 5.82 1.41
CA CYS A 45 -1.32 4.61 1.98
C CYS A 45 -1.32 4.67 3.51
N GLY A 46 -2.19 3.88 4.15
CA GLY A 46 -2.31 3.82 5.59
C GLY A 46 -2.70 2.42 6.09
N ALA A 47 -2.25 2.06 7.29
CA ALA A 47 -2.55 0.79 7.95
C ALA A 47 -2.42 0.93 9.48
N VAL A 48 -2.95 -0.01 10.24
CA VAL A 48 -2.96 0.02 11.70
C VAL A 48 -2.28 -1.23 12.26
N ILE A 49 -1.38 -1.05 13.23
CA ILE A 49 -0.83 -2.14 14.06
C ILE A 49 -1.07 -1.74 15.51
N GLY A 50 -1.86 -2.54 16.22
CA GLY A 50 -2.26 -2.24 17.59
C GLY A 50 -2.97 -0.88 17.70
N HIS A 51 -2.41 0.02 18.50
CA HIS A 51 -2.92 1.38 18.73
C HIS A 51 -2.24 2.45 17.86
N LEU A 52 -1.40 2.03 16.90
CA LEU A 52 -0.63 2.92 16.03
C LEU A 52 -1.22 2.92 14.62
N PHE A 53 -1.58 4.10 14.13
CA PHE A 53 -2.06 4.33 12.77
C PHE A 53 -0.94 4.92 11.91
N TYR A 54 -0.48 4.16 10.92
CA TYR A 54 0.63 4.54 10.05
C TYR A 54 0.13 5.12 8.74
N ILE A 55 0.87 6.09 8.20
CA ILE A 55 0.73 6.58 6.83
C ILE A 55 2.09 6.63 6.14
N PHE A 56 2.12 6.38 4.83
CA PHE A 56 3.34 6.40 4.04
C PHE A 56 3.14 7.01 2.65
N GLY A 57 4.09 7.83 2.23
CA GLY A 57 4.20 8.37 0.87
C GLY A 57 3.05 9.27 0.44
N GLY A 58 2.67 9.17 -0.84
CA GLY A 58 1.66 10.03 -1.45
C GLY A 58 2.28 11.23 -2.17
N SER A 59 1.57 12.35 -2.21
CA SER A 59 2.10 13.59 -2.79
C SER A 59 1.62 14.84 -2.06
N ASP A 60 2.50 15.83 -1.95
CA ASP A 60 2.27 17.11 -1.26
C ASP A 60 1.44 18.11 -2.09
N ILE A 61 1.22 19.32 -1.57
CA ILE A 61 0.45 20.37 -2.24
C ILE A 61 1.00 20.77 -3.64
N GLU A 62 2.29 20.58 -3.88
CA GLU A 62 2.96 20.85 -5.16
C GLU A 62 2.98 19.63 -6.09
N ILE A 63 2.35 18.53 -5.69
CA ILE A 63 2.33 17.25 -6.41
C ILE A 63 3.71 16.58 -6.42
N ASN A 64 4.63 17.00 -5.55
CA ASN A 64 5.88 16.27 -5.35
C ASN A 64 5.58 14.92 -4.68
N PRO A 65 6.15 13.82 -5.16
CA PRO A 65 5.98 12.53 -4.52
C PRO A 65 6.70 12.50 -3.16
N LEU A 66 6.15 11.75 -2.20
CA LEU A 66 6.67 11.59 -0.85
C LEU A 66 7.09 10.14 -0.57
N ASN A 67 8.02 9.94 0.36
CA ASN A 67 8.44 8.63 0.91
C ASN A 67 8.66 8.68 2.44
N ASP A 68 8.05 9.63 3.14
CA ASP A 68 8.10 9.71 4.59
C ASP A 68 7.10 8.73 5.25
N LEU A 69 7.49 8.19 6.40
CA LEU A 69 6.65 7.33 7.24
C LEU A 69 6.25 8.10 8.49
N HIS A 70 4.97 8.15 8.79
CA HIS A 70 4.43 8.76 10.01
C HIS A 70 3.54 7.77 10.74
N CYS A 71 3.50 7.84 12.06
CA CYS A 71 2.54 7.12 12.88
C CYS A 71 1.79 8.06 13.81
N TYR A 72 0.51 7.81 14.01
CA TYR A 72 -0.33 8.42 15.01
C TYR A 72 -0.59 7.42 16.12
N ASP A 73 -0.14 7.73 17.33
CA ASP A 73 -0.47 6.96 18.51
C ASP A 73 -1.86 7.37 19.01
N THR A 74 -2.80 6.43 18.99
CA THR A 74 -4.20 6.67 19.37
C THR A 74 -4.41 6.81 20.88
N ILE A 75 -3.43 6.38 21.70
CA ILE A 75 -3.41 6.51 23.16
C ILE A 75 -2.88 7.89 23.53
N THR A 76 -1.67 8.23 23.08
CA THR A 76 -1.04 9.52 23.41
C THR A 76 -1.56 10.68 22.56
N LYS A 77 -2.25 10.36 21.46
CA LYS A 77 -2.86 11.29 20.49
C LYS A 77 -1.85 12.18 19.79
N LYS A 78 -0.65 11.66 19.54
CA LYS A 78 0.45 12.39 18.89
C LYS A 78 0.88 11.72 17.60
N TRP A 79 1.24 12.55 16.63
CA TRP A 79 1.96 12.09 15.45
C TRP A 79 3.46 12.02 15.74
N THR A 80 4.14 11.09 15.08
CA THR A 80 5.59 10.97 15.08
C THR A 80 6.03 10.61 13.67
N GLN A 81 6.97 11.36 13.12
CA GLN A 81 7.67 10.95 11.91
C GLN A 81 8.68 9.86 12.29
N ILE A 82 8.59 8.72 11.63
CA ILE A 82 9.50 7.60 11.83
C ILE A 82 10.65 7.77 10.84
N THR A 83 11.87 7.84 11.38
CA THR A 83 13.10 7.77 10.60
C THR A 83 13.56 6.33 10.54
N PRO A 84 13.48 5.64 9.38
CA PRO A 84 13.90 4.26 9.28
C PRO A 84 15.40 4.12 9.49
N ILE A 85 15.80 3.04 10.15
CA ILE A 85 17.19 2.66 10.28
C ILE A 85 17.66 2.13 8.92
N PRO A 86 18.72 2.71 8.32
CA PRO A 86 19.26 2.20 7.07
C PRO A 86 19.78 0.78 7.25
N ILE A 87 19.35 -0.13 6.39
CA ILE A 87 20.04 -1.40 6.23
C ILE A 87 21.29 -1.11 5.38
N SER A 88 22.43 -1.72 5.67
CA SER A 88 23.71 -1.51 4.98
C SER A 88 23.71 -2.03 3.52
N VAL A 89 22.64 -1.81 2.77
CA VAL A 89 22.55 -2.11 1.34
C VAL A 89 23.29 -0.99 0.61
N GLN A 90 24.52 -1.32 0.23
CA GLN A 90 25.40 -0.47 -0.56
C GLN A 90 25.09 -0.65 -2.04
N THR A 91 24.58 0.40 -2.68
CA THR A 91 24.39 0.43 -4.13
C THR A 91 25.37 1.41 -4.74
N LYS A 92 26.17 0.94 -5.70
CA LYS A 92 26.98 1.85 -6.52
C LYS A 92 26.06 2.61 -7.47
N CYS A 93 26.10 3.93 -7.40
CA CYS A 93 25.37 4.82 -8.30
C CYS A 93 26.36 5.66 -9.10
N TYR A 94 26.04 5.91 -10.37
CA TYR A 94 26.82 6.82 -11.20
C TYR A 94 26.17 8.19 -11.21
N PHE A 95 26.89 9.16 -10.69
CA PHE A 95 26.48 10.55 -10.64
C PHE A 95 26.82 11.22 -11.98
N MET A 96 25.81 11.48 -12.81
CA MET A 96 26.00 11.98 -14.17
C MET A 96 26.62 13.39 -14.21
N ALA A 97 26.33 14.24 -13.22
CA ALA A 97 26.84 15.61 -13.17
C ALA A 97 28.34 15.63 -12.79
N GLU A 98 28.71 14.81 -11.81
CA GLU A 98 30.07 14.71 -11.27
C GLU A 98 30.93 13.67 -12.00
N LYS A 99 30.31 12.82 -12.83
CA LYS A 99 30.94 11.70 -13.56
C LYS A 99 31.67 10.69 -12.66
N VAL A 100 31.20 10.52 -11.42
CA VAL A 100 31.78 9.61 -10.43
C VAL A 100 30.85 8.46 -10.08
N TRP A 101 31.44 7.31 -9.76
CA TRP A 101 30.75 6.24 -9.07
C TRP A 101 30.88 6.46 -7.56
N ASP A 102 29.77 6.51 -6.85
CA ASP A 102 29.77 6.56 -5.39
C ASP A 102 28.82 5.50 -4.80
N THR A 103 29.04 5.14 -3.54
CA THR A 103 28.27 4.14 -2.83
C THR A 103 27.19 4.81 -2.01
N ILE A 104 25.93 4.61 -2.41
CA ILE A 104 24.78 5.10 -1.66
C ILE A 104 24.33 4.00 -0.71
N VAL A 105 24.30 4.32 0.59
CA VAL A 105 23.61 3.49 1.59
C VAL A 105 22.13 3.80 1.50
N THR A 106 21.34 2.84 1.03
CA THR A 106 19.89 3.02 0.90
C THR A 106 19.18 2.59 2.18
N THR A 107 18.05 3.22 2.52
CA THR A 107 17.24 2.79 3.66
C THR A 107 16.47 1.49 3.43
N GLY A 108 16.52 0.95 2.20
CA GLY A 108 15.64 -0.12 1.74
C GLY A 108 14.19 0.31 1.53
N ALA A 109 13.85 1.58 1.76
CA ALA A 109 12.49 2.10 1.63
C ALA A 109 12.10 2.30 0.15
N PRO A 110 10.80 2.22 -0.17
CA PRO A 110 10.31 2.61 -1.50
C PRO A 110 10.73 4.05 -1.85
N ALA A 111 11.13 4.27 -3.10
CA ALA A 111 11.33 5.64 -3.61
C ALA A 111 10.02 6.45 -3.51
N ALA A 112 10.15 7.77 -3.43
CA ALA A 112 9.02 8.68 -3.36
C ALA A 112 8.02 8.44 -4.50
N ARG A 113 6.78 8.11 -4.14
CA ARG A 113 5.73 7.75 -5.11
C ARG A 113 4.32 7.95 -4.53
N SER A 114 3.34 7.93 -5.42
CA SER A 114 1.92 8.09 -5.08
C SER A 114 1.12 6.85 -5.47
N ALA A 115 -0.13 6.74 -5.00
CA ALA A 115 -1.04 5.63 -5.31
C ALA A 115 -0.51 4.25 -4.87
N LEU A 116 0.35 4.23 -3.84
CA LEU A 116 0.77 3.00 -3.17
C LEU A 116 -0.40 2.40 -2.40
N ARG A 117 -0.26 1.13 -2.04
CA ARG A 117 -1.07 0.49 -1.01
C ARG A 117 -0.22 0.05 0.16
N MET A 118 -0.86 -0.09 1.32
CA MET A 118 -0.23 -0.61 2.53
C MET A 118 -1.18 -1.55 3.23
N ALA A 119 -0.63 -2.65 3.75
CA ALA A 119 -1.33 -3.63 4.56
C ALA A 119 -0.46 -3.94 5.78
N ALA A 120 -1.10 -4.09 6.93
CA ALA A 120 -0.44 -4.58 8.13
C ALA A 120 -0.69 -6.09 8.25
N VAL A 121 0.38 -6.86 8.41
CA VAL A 121 0.32 -8.28 8.77
C VAL A 121 1.29 -8.47 9.94
N ARG A 122 0.77 -8.89 11.09
CA ARG A 122 1.51 -8.95 12.36
C ARG A 122 2.17 -7.59 12.67
N ASN A 123 3.48 -7.57 12.92
CA ASN A 123 4.25 -6.36 13.25
C ASN A 123 4.96 -5.77 12.01
N THR A 124 4.52 -6.14 10.80
CA THR A 124 5.13 -5.70 9.55
C THR A 124 4.13 -4.92 8.71
N LEU A 125 4.56 -3.75 8.22
CA LEU A 125 3.83 -3.01 7.20
C LEU A 125 4.35 -3.41 5.82
N TYR A 126 3.49 -3.97 4.98
CA TYR A 126 3.80 -4.24 3.59
C TYR A 126 3.27 -3.11 2.72
N THR A 127 4.09 -2.58 1.83
CA THR A 127 3.68 -1.62 0.81
C THR A 127 3.81 -2.24 -0.56
N PHE A 128 2.93 -1.84 -1.48
CA PHE A 128 2.90 -2.37 -2.83
C PHE A 128 2.70 -1.26 -3.86
N GLY A 129 3.57 -1.31 -4.87
CA GLY A 129 3.40 -0.65 -6.15
C GLY A 129 3.41 0.88 -6.11
N GLY A 130 2.45 1.50 -6.80
CA GLY A 130 2.33 2.95 -6.96
C GLY A 130 2.96 3.48 -8.25
N GLY A 131 3.03 4.81 -8.36
CA GLY A 131 3.57 5.51 -9.52
C GLY A 131 4.44 6.69 -9.13
N ILE A 132 5.61 6.79 -9.76
CA ILE A 132 6.52 7.92 -9.67
C ILE A 132 6.10 8.90 -10.76
N ARG A 133 5.51 10.03 -10.38
CA ARG A 133 5.25 11.13 -11.31
C ARG A 133 6.52 11.95 -11.44
N SER A 134 6.97 12.14 -12.67
CA SER A 134 8.03 13.08 -13.01
C SER A 134 7.42 14.30 -13.69
N LYS A 135 8.06 15.47 -13.55
CA LYS A 135 7.73 16.67 -14.35
C LYS A 135 7.92 16.43 -15.85
N CYS A 136 8.78 15.47 -16.20
CA CYS A 136 8.91 14.92 -17.54
C CYS A 136 7.78 13.90 -17.80
N VAL A 137 6.89 14.19 -18.76
CA VAL A 137 5.71 13.36 -19.12
C VAL A 137 6.11 11.94 -19.52
N THR A 138 7.26 11.76 -20.16
CA THR A 138 7.78 10.45 -20.59
C THR A 138 8.51 9.68 -19.49
N CYS A 139 8.74 10.31 -18.33
CA CYS A 139 9.56 9.77 -17.25
C CYS A 139 8.71 9.26 -16.07
N SER A 140 7.39 9.10 -16.25
CA SER A 140 6.54 8.50 -15.21
C SER A 140 6.78 7.00 -15.13
N ALA A 141 7.16 6.50 -13.96
CA ALA A 141 7.40 5.08 -13.74
C ALA A 141 6.25 4.44 -12.96
N LYS A 142 5.81 3.27 -13.42
CA LYS A 142 4.88 2.41 -12.70
C LYS A 142 5.66 1.37 -11.92
N CYS A 143 5.33 1.20 -10.65
CA CYS A 143 6.03 0.29 -9.75
C CYS A 143 5.10 -0.86 -9.36
N ASN A 144 5.64 -2.06 -9.22
CA ASN A 144 4.94 -3.29 -8.78
C ASN A 144 5.69 -4.03 -7.67
N GLU A 145 6.61 -3.33 -7.00
CA GLU A 145 7.49 -3.88 -5.99
C GLU A 145 6.75 -3.99 -4.65
N ILE A 146 7.04 -5.05 -3.89
CA ILE A 146 6.62 -5.19 -2.48
C ILE A 146 7.79 -4.76 -1.60
N HIS A 147 7.51 -3.91 -0.61
CA HIS A 147 8.48 -3.58 0.45
C HIS A 147 7.87 -3.88 1.81
N ALA A 148 8.68 -4.34 2.74
CA ALA A 148 8.31 -4.65 4.10
C ALA A 148 9.03 -3.70 5.08
N PHE A 149 8.27 -3.11 6.00
CA PHE A 149 8.78 -2.35 7.13
C PHE A 149 8.53 -3.11 8.42
N ASP A 150 9.62 -3.48 9.10
CA ASP A 150 9.58 -4.08 10.43
C ASP A 150 9.37 -2.95 11.46
N THR A 151 8.24 -2.97 12.16
CA THR A 151 7.89 -1.89 13.11
C THR A 151 8.66 -1.94 14.43
N GLU A 152 9.32 -3.06 14.74
CA GLU A 152 10.15 -3.20 15.93
C GLU A 152 11.58 -2.77 15.65
N LYS A 153 12.13 -3.20 14.50
CA LYS A 153 13.48 -2.84 14.07
C LYS A 153 13.56 -1.48 13.39
N LEU A 154 12.41 -0.94 12.96
CA LEU A 154 12.31 0.28 12.18
C LEU A 154 13.11 0.25 10.87
N THR A 155 13.18 -0.92 10.23
CA THR A 155 13.96 -1.14 9.00
C THR A 155 13.06 -1.46 7.82
N TRP A 156 13.35 -0.87 6.66
CA TRP A 156 12.72 -1.26 5.39
C TRP A 156 13.56 -2.27 4.63
N ARG A 157 12.91 -3.16 3.90
CA ARG A 157 13.54 -3.94 2.83
C ARG A 157 12.59 -4.11 1.65
N ARG A 158 13.16 -4.26 0.46
CA ARG A 158 12.46 -4.83 -0.69
C ARG A 158 12.24 -6.33 -0.44
N VAL A 159 11.08 -6.84 -0.83
CA VAL A 159 10.75 -8.27 -0.77
C VAL A 159 11.07 -8.90 -2.13
N ASP A 160 11.99 -9.85 -2.13
CA ASP A 160 12.35 -10.65 -3.31
C ASP A 160 11.54 -11.95 -3.30
N TYR A 161 10.24 -11.82 -3.59
CA TYR A 161 9.29 -12.93 -3.54
C TYR A 161 9.53 -13.96 -4.65
N LYS A 162 9.10 -15.20 -4.41
CA LYS A 162 9.09 -16.28 -5.41
C LYS A 162 7.74 -16.35 -6.11
N GLY A 163 7.70 -16.89 -7.34
CA GLY A 163 6.47 -17.08 -8.10
C GLY A 163 6.30 -16.10 -9.27
N PRO A 164 5.08 -15.95 -9.82
CA PRO A 164 4.83 -15.15 -11.00
C PRO A 164 4.98 -13.65 -10.70
N GLN A 165 5.49 -12.92 -11.69
CA GLN A 165 5.66 -11.46 -11.58
C GLN A 165 4.30 -10.75 -11.60
N ILE A 166 4.02 -9.98 -10.56
CA ILE A 166 2.77 -9.24 -10.45
C ILE A 166 2.71 -8.13 -11.52
N GLN A 167 1.72 -8.20 -12.40
CA GLN A 167 1.54 -7.23 -13.51
C GLN A 167 0.69 -6.00 -13.15
N ILE A 168 0.43 -5.79 -11.88
CA ILE A 168 -0.34 -4.67 -11.32
C ILE A 168 0.64 -3.63 -10.75
N SER A 169 0.36 -2.35 -10.96
CA SER A 169 1.19 -1.26 -10.44
C SER A 169 0.50 -0.41 -9.36
N SER A 170 -0.53 0.35 -9.72
CA SER A 170 -1.05 1.45 -8.91
C SER A 170 -2.55 1.31 -8.71
N PHE A 171 -3.06 1.93 -7.64
CA PHE A 171 -4.49 1.90 -7.30
C PHE A 171 -5.05 0.47 -7.12
N ALA A 172 -4.17 -0.50 -6.86
CA ALA A 172 -4.50 -1.91 -6.66
C ALA A 172 -5.41 -2.13 -5.44
N CYS A 173 -6.11 -3.24 -5.41
CA CYS A 173 -6.64 -3.82 -4.20
C CYS A 173 -5.49 -4.52 -3.46
N PHE A 174 -5.28 -4.21 -2.18
CA PHE A 174 -4.18 -4.77 -1.37
C PHE A 174 -4.71 -5.02 0.05
N ILE A 175 -5.19 -6.24 0.30
CA ILE A 175 -6.02 -6.54 1.48
C ILE A 175 -5.34 -7.65 2.28
N PRO A 176 -4.93 -7.40 3.54
CA PRO A 176 -4.43 -8.46 4.41
C PRO A 176 -5.56 -9.39 4.85
N PHE A 177 -5.27 -10.69 4.94
CA PHE A 177 -6.15 -11.70 5.54
C PHE A 177 -5.30 -12.81 6.17
N GLY A 178 -5.32 -12.90 7.51
CA GLY A 178 -4.40 -13.78 8.23
C GLY A 178 -2.94 -13.45 7.92
N ASP A 179 -2.16 -14.44 7.49
CA ASP A 179 -0.76 -14.31 7.09
C ASP A 179 -0.57 -14.03 5.58
N PHE A 180 -1.65 -13.70 4.87
CA PHE A 180 -1.64 -13.49 3.43
C PHE A 180 -2.07 -12.06 3.08
N ILE A 181 -1.74 -11.63 1.87
CA ILE A 181 -2.23 -10.39 1.29
C ILE A 181 -2.80 -10.68 -0.10
N PHE A 182 -4.05 -10.29 -0.32
CA PHE A 182 -4.67 -10.30 -1.64
C PHE A 182 -4.19 -9.08 -2.42
N ILE A 183 -3.73 -9.31 -3.65
CA ILE A 183 -3.27 -8.27 -4.56
C ILE A 183 -4.04 -8.43 -5.86
N GLY A 184 -4.90 -7.48 -6.21
CA GLY A 184 -5.71 -7.62 -7.42
C GLY A 184 -6.21 -6.29 -7.91
N LEU A 185 -6.76 -6.26 -9.13
CA LEU A 185 -7.29 -5.02 -9.71
C LEU A 185 -6.23 -3.91 -9.81
N GLY A 186 -6.61 -2.70 -10.18
CA GLY A 186 -5.68 -1.57 -10.36
C GLY A 186 -5.12 -1.44 -11.76
N SER A 187 -4.24 -0.46 -11.95
CA SER A 187 -3.57 -0.21 -13.23
C SER A 187 -2.50 -1.26 -13.50
N LYS A 188 -2.29 -1.63 -14.76
CA LYS A 188 -1.18 -2.50 -15.17
C LYS A 188 0.15 -1.78 -15.20
N VAL A 189 1.24 -2.53 -15.00
CA VAL A 189 2.63 -2.06 -15.15
C VAL A 189 2.90 -1.57 -16.58
N THR A 190 2.40 -2.29 -17.58
CA THR A 190 2.55 -1.96 -19.00
C THR A 190 1.20 -1.57 -19.62
N GLY A 191 1.21 -0.52 -20.45
CA GLY A 191 0.02 0.06 -21.06
C GLY A 191 -0.90 0.80 -20.07
N ASP A 192 -1.95 1.43 -20.60
CA ASP A 192 -2.90 2.26 -19.83
C ASP A 192 -4.18 1.51 -19.42
N ARG A 193 -4.16 0.17 -19.48
CA ARG A 193 -5.31 -0.65 -19.13
C ARG A 193 -5.34 -0.99 -17.64
N ILE A 194 -6.57 -1.14 -17.14
CA ILE A 194 -6.91 -1.73 -15.86
C ILE A 194 -6.72 -3.26 -15.88
N SER A 195 -6.33 -3.82 -14.75
CA SER A 195 -6.07 -5.25 -14.57
C SER A 195 -7.28 -5.96 -13.95
N SER A 196 -7.54 -7.19 -14.39
CA SER A 196 -8.41 -8.16 -13.69
C SER A 196 -7.60 -9.28 -13.02
N ASN A 197 -6.27 -9.28 -13.16
CA ASN A 197 -5.43 -10.28 -12.53
C ASN A 197 -5.55 -10.17 -11.00
N SER A 198 -5.41 -11.32 -10.36
CA SER A 198 -5.50 -11.46 -8.91
C SER A 198 -4.37 -12.37 -8.45
N TYR A 199 -3.77 -12.01 -7.33
CA TYR A 199 -2.65 -12.69 -6.74
C TYR A 199 -2.85 -12.80 -5.23
N VAL A 200 -2.20 -13.78 -4.63
CA VAL A 200 -2.02 -13.88 -3.19
C VAL A 200 -0.54 -13.89 -2.90
N PHE A 201 -0.15 -13.07 -1.93
CA PHE A 201 1.18 -13.06 -1.37
C PHE A 201 1.15 -13.69 0.03
N ASP A 202 1.90 -14.76 0.23
CA ASP A 202 2.15 -15.37 1.54
C ASP A 202 3.29 -14.62 2.24
N THR A 203 2.98 -14.00 3.37
CA THR A 203 3.95 -13.17 4.09
C THR A 203 4.99 -13.98 4.88
N ILE A 204 4.77 -15.29 5.06
CA ILE A 204 5.66 -16.19 5.80
C ILE A 204 6.67 -16.84 4.85
N THR A 205 6.20 -17.38 3.72
CA THR A 205 7.06 -18.06 2.74
C THR A 205 7.65 -17.10 1.70
N GLU A 206 7.10 -15.88 1.62
CA GLU A 206 7.39 -14.88 0.59
C GLU A 206 7.13 -15.40 -0.83
N GLU A 207 6.05 -16.16 -0.98
CA GLU A 207 5.60 -16.69 -2.27
C GLU A 207 4.38 -15.95 -2.78
N VAL A 208 4.37 -15.67 -4.08
CA VAL A 208 3.23 -15.12 -4.81
C VAL A 208 2.61 -16.23 -5.64
N ILE A 209 1.28 -16.23 -5.71
CA ILE A 209 0.50 -17.14 -6.54
C ILE A 209 -0.48 -16.30 -7.34
N GLU A 210 -0.51 -16.51 -8.65
CA GLU A 210 -1.57 -15.97 -9.49
C GLU A 210 -2.83 -16.82 -9.34
N ILE A 211 -3.94 -16.16 -9.03
CA ILE A 211 -5.24 -16.80 -8.98
C ILE A 211 -5.91 -16.62 -10.33
N THR A 212 -6.21 -17.75 -10.97
CA THR A 212 -7.00 -17.80 -12.21
C THR A 212 -8.37 -18.41 -11.93
N ASN A 213 -9.37 -18.05 -12.75
CA ASN A 213 -10.71 -18.66 -12.74
C ASN A 213 -11.48 -18.57 -11.41
N LEU A 214 -11.27 -17.50 -10.63
CA LEU A 214 -12.03 -17.32 -9.40
C LEU A 214 -13.49 -16.98 -9.74
N GLU A 215 -14.41 -17.88 -9.36
CA GLU A 215 -15.84 -17.71 -9.63
C GLU A 215 -16.34 -16.39 -9.03
N GLY A 216 -17.01 -15.56 -9.83
CA GLY A 216 -17.41 -14.21 -9.40
C GLY A 216 -16.27 -13.19 -9.36
N SER A 217 -15.13 -13.44 -10.02
CA SER A 217 -14.01 -12.49 -10.12
C SER A 217 -14.48 -11.10 -10.53
N PRO A 218 -14.07 -10.04 -9.83
CA PRO A 218 -14.40 -8.69 -10.21
C PRO A 218 -13.79 -8.36 -11.58
N GLN A 219 -14.60 -7.78 -12.47
CA GLN A 219 -14.11 -7.21 -13.73
C GLN A 219 -13.00 -6.18 -13.47
N ALA A 220 -12.10 -6.03 -14.43
CA ALA A 220 -10.98 -5.10 -14.35
C ALA A 220 -11.45 -3.69 -13.97
N ARG A 221 -10.78 -3.08 -12.99
CA ARG A 221 -11.09 -1.75 -12.43
C ARG A 221 -9.92 -1.25 -11.58
N ASP A 222 -9.85 0.03 -11.30
CA ASP A 222 -8.88 0.65 -10.38
C ASP A 222 -9.58 1.56 -9.37
N GLY A 223 -8.79 2.17 -8.47
CA GLY A 223 -9.32 3.08 -7.44
C GLY A 223 -10.26 2.39 -6.45
N VAL A 224 -10.13 1.06 -6.31
CA VAL A 224 -10.98 0.27 -5.42
C VAL A 224 -10.48 0.32 -3.99
N GLY A 225 -11.43 0.32 -3.06
CA GLY A 225 -11.20 -0.02 -1.67
C GLY A 225 -11.61 -1.48 -1.43
N GLY A 226 -11.15 -2.04 -0.33
CA GLY A 226 -11.68 -3.32 0.11
C GLY A 226 -11.23 -3.66 1.52
N VAL A 227 -11.90 -4.65 2.09
CA VAL A 227 -11.75 -5.04 3.48
C VAL A 227 -12.02 -6.53 3.63
N GLN A 228 -11.26 -7.17 4.52
CA GLN A 228 -11.56 -8.52 4.97
C GLN A 228 -12.55 -8.45 6.13
N ILE A 229 -13.63 -9.23 6.06
CA ILE A 229 -14.57 -9.44 7.17
C ILE A 229 -14.78 -10.94 7.31
N ALA A 230 -14.43 -11.49 8.48
CA ALA A 230 -14.48 -12.93 8.74
C ALA A 230 -13.78 -13.74 7.63
N ASP A 231 -14.48 -14.67 7.01
CA ASP A 231 -14.01 -15.51 5.90
C ASP A 231 -14.40 -14.92 4.52
N LYS A 232 -14.49 -13.59 4.37
CA LYS A 232 -14.79 -12.94 3.09
C LYS A 232 -13.95 -11.70 2.84
N ILE A 233 -13.61 -11.48 1.57
CA ILE A 233 -13.04 -10.21 1.11
C ILE A 233 -14.14 -9.45 0.37
N TYR A 234 -14.34 -8.21 0.78
CA TYR A 234 -15.28 -7.28 0.18
C TYR A 234 -14.50 -6.19 -0.56
N ILE A 235 -14.86 -5.94 -1.81
CA ILE A 235 -14.23 -4.94 -2.66
C ILE A 235 -15.31 -3.94 -3.09
N PHE A 236 -15.03 -2.65 -2.97
CA PHE A 236 -15.97 -1.57 -3.25
C PHE A 236 -15.30 -0.42 -4.00
N GLY A 237 -16.08 0.34 -4.78
CA GLY A 237 -15.59 1.52 -5.52
C GLY A 237 -15.29 1.33 -7.02
N SER A 238 -14.65 2.35 -7.61
CA SER A 238 -14.56 2.74 -9.04
C SER A 238 -15.75 3.56 -9.57
N GLN A 239 -15.53 4.41 -10.59
CA GLN A 239 -16.48 5.43 -11.13
C GLN A 239 -17.81 4.88 -11.72
N ILE A 240 -18.16 3.62 -11.47
CA ILE A 240 -19.40 2.99 -11.93
C ILE A 240 -20.02 2.28 -10.72
N VAL A 241 -21.17 2.76 -10.26
CA VAL A 241 -21.94 2.17 -9.15
C VAL A 241 -22.59 0.88 -9.63
N ARG A 242 -22.02 -0.28 -9.29
CA ARG A 242 -22.73 -1.56 -9.19
C ARG A 242 -22.17 -2.36 -8.02
N GLU A 243 -23.05 -3.01 -7.27
CA GLU A 243 -22.73 -3.93 -6.17
C GLU A 243 -21.74 -5.00 -6.66
N ILE A 244 -20.60 -5.17 -5.98
CA ILE A 244 -19.58 -6.16 -6.35
C ILE A 244 -19.70 -7.32 -5.35
N SER A 245 -20.04 -8.46 -5.92
CA SER A 245 -20.24 -9.76 -5.30
C SER A 245 -19.04 -10.18 -4.45
N THR A 246 -19.37 -10.66 -3.26
CA THR A 246 -18.54 -11.32 -2.26
C THR A 246 -17.47 -12.25 -2.85
N LEU A 247 -16.20 -12.02 -2.52
CA LEU A 247 -15.13 -13.00 -2.72
C LEU A 247 -15.09 -13.94 -1.51
N ASN A 248 -15.28 -15.24 -1.74
CA ASN A 248 -15.36 -16.24 -0.66
C ASN A 248 -13.95 -16.69 -0.22
N ILE A 249 -13.57 -16.54 1.06
CA ILE A 249 -12.24 -16.96 1.58
C ILE A 249 -12.05 -18.48 1.53
N LYS A 250 -13.11 -19.29 1.35
CA LYS A 250 -12.93 -20.73 1.07
C LYS A 250 -12.11 -21.00 -0.19
N LEU A 251 -12.21 -20.17 -1.24
CA LEU A 251 -11.35 -20.24 -2.44
C LEU A 251 -9.89 -19.86 -2.12
N PHE A 252 -9.66 -18.99 -1.13
CA PHE A 252 -8.32 -18.61 -0.66
C PHE A 252 -7.69 -19.66 0.27
N GLN A 253 -8.49 -20.36 1.08
CA GLN A 253 -8.03 -21.56 1.81
C GLN A 253 -7.74 -22.73 0.85
N GLN A 254 -8.47 -22.85 -0.27
CA GLN A 254 -8.09 -23.76 -1.35
C GLN A 254 -6.73 -23.38 -1.97
N ALA A 255 -6.37 -22.10 -2.09
CA ALA A 255 -5.01 -21.70 -2.47
C ALA A 255 -3.95 -22.22 -1.47
N ARG A 256 -4.28 -22.34 -0.18
CA ARG A 256 -3.43 -23.02 0.81
C ARG A 256 -3.34 -24.53 0.60
N ASN A 257 -4.43 -25.19 0.19
CA ASN A 257 -4.40 -26.61 -0.19
C ASN A 257 -3.64 -26.87 -1.51
N ILE A 258 -3.58 -25.88 -2.41
CA ILE A 258 -2.73 -25.90 -3.60
C ILE A 258 -1.24 -25.73 -3.22
N LEU A 259 -0.94 -25.04 -2.10
CA LEU A 259 0.42 -24.80 -1.58
C LEU A 259 1.00 -25.90 -0.68
N GLN A 260 0.17 -26.80 -0.15
CA GLN A 260 0.66 -27.94 0.65
C GLN A 260 -0.11 -29.23 0.31
N PRO A 261 0.35 -30.02 -0.68
CA PRO A 261 -0.17 -31.37 -0.89
C PRO A 261 0.34 -32.38 0.15
N SER A 262 1.29 -32.05 1.02
CA SER A 262 1.95 -33.05 1.86
C SER A 262 2.53 -32.51 3.17
N LEU A 263 1.67 -32.45 4.19
CA LEU A 263 2.06 -32.87 5.54
C LEU A 263 0.97 -33.84 5.98
N THR A 264 1.29 -35.12 5.80
CA THR A 264 0.57 -36.26 6.38
C THR A 264 1.02 -36.45 7.81
#